data_AF-A0A139MT93-F1
#
_entry.id   AF-A0A139MT93-F1
#
_cell.length_a   1.000
_cell.length_b   1.000
_cell.length_c   1.000
_cell.angle_alpha   90.00
_cell.angle_beta   90.00
_cell.angle_gamma   90.00
#
_symmetry.space_group_name_H-M   'P 1'
#
loop_
_entity.id
_entity.type
_entity.pdbx_description
1 polymer ?
#
loop_
_entity_poly.entity_id
_entity_poly.type
_entity_poly.pdbx_seq_one_letter_code
_entity_poly.pdbx_strand_id
1 'polypeptide(L)'
;MTWYVWTLIGLLVVTNGLFVYQLFKLVELDASIRGIKHPKFWAFLTTGGQRGEGLILYLLKRNKAIFSMTAEEKEELETRKYRLLYLLGLILIFVIFLFSSVIVRF
;
A
#
# COMPACT_ATOMS: atom_id res chain seq x y z
N MET A 1 29.40 0.01 15.49
CA MET A 1 27.96 0.04 15.79
C MET A 1 27.17 0.33 14.51
N THR A 2 26.95 -0.70 13.66
CA THR A 2 26.25 -0.57 12.36
C THR A 2 25.19 -1.66 12.14
N TRP A 3 25.19 -2.73 12.93
CA TRP A 3 24.31 -3.88 12.74
C TRP A 3 22.82 -3.51 12.89
N TYR A 4 22.49 -2.62 13.83
CA TYR A 4 21.11 -2.17 14.03
C TYR A 4 20.58 -1.32 12.86
N VAL A 5 21.46 -0.62 12.14
CA VAL A 5 21.08 0.13 10.93
C VAL A 5 20.70 -0.84 9.82
N TRP A 6 21.47 -1.92 9.65
CA TRP A 6 21.16 -2.97 8.68
C TRP A 6 19.86 -3.70 9.02
N THR A 7 19.60 -3.99 10.30
CA THR A 7 18.32 -4.60 10.71
C THR A 7 17.14 -3.66 10.45
N LEU A 8 17.28 -2.36 10.71
CA LEU A 8 16.27 -1.35 10.40
C LEU A 8 15.98 -1.24 8.90
N ILE A 9 17.03 -1.22 8.06
CA ILE A 9 16.89 -1.21 6.60
C ILE A 9 16.13 -2.47 6.15
N GLY A 10 16.51 -3.64 6.66
CA GLY A 10 15.82 -4.89 6.35
C GLY A 10 14.33 -4.85 6.74
N LEU A 11 14.03 -4.34 7.94
CA LEU A 11 12.65 -4.20 8.41
C LEU A 11 11.85 -3.24 7.53
N LEU A 12 12.45 -2.11 7.13
CA LEU A 12 11.84 -1.11 6.28
C LEU A 12 11.51 -1.68 4.89
N VAL A 13 12.39 -2.51 4.32
CA VAL A 13 12.14 -3.24 3.06
C VAL A 13 10.96 -4.20 3.20
N VAL A 14 10.93 -5.00 4.28
CA VAL A 14 9.83 -5.95 4.53
C VAL A 14 8.49 -5.23 4.70
N THR A 15 8.45 -4.16 5.49
CA THR A 15 7.23 -3.38 5.71
C THR A 15 6.74 -2.72 4.42
N ASN A 16 7.64 -2.24 3.55
CA ASN A 16 7.26 -1.72 2.24
C ASN A 16 6.68 -2.81 1.33
N GLY A 17 7.27 -4.01 1.29
CA GLY A 17 6.71 -5.13 0.54
C GLY A 17 5.29 -5.49 1.00
N LEU A 18 5.06 -5.52 2.31
CA LEU A 18 3.73 -5.75 2.89
C LEU A 18 2.76 -4.61 2.54
N PHE A 19 3.22 -3.36 2.56
CA PHE A 19 2.42 -2.21 2.18
C PHE A 19 1.95 -2.30 0.73
N VAL A 20 2.86 -2.60 -0.20
CA VAL A 20 2.56 -2.80 -1.63
C VAL A 20 1.57 -3.95 -1.82
N TYR A 21 1.74 -5.06 -1.10
CA TYR A 21 0.81 -6.19 -1.15
C TYR A 21 -0.61 -5.83 -0.67
N GLN A 22 -0.72 -5.12 0.45
CA GLN A 22 -2.03 -4.67 0.96
C GLN A 22 -2.69 -3.70 -0.02
N LEU A 23 -1.92 -2.81 -0.65
CA LEU A 23 -2.41 -1.86 -1.65
C LEU A 23 -2.90 -2.59 -2.90
N PHE A 24 -2.16 -3.60 -3.36
CA PHE A 24 -2.58 -4.45 -4.48
C PHE A 24 -3.93 -5.11 -4.19
N LYS A 25 -4.07 -5.74 -3.02
CA LYS A 25 -5.31 -6.42 -2.63
C LYS A 25 -6.49 -5.45 -2.44
N LEU A 26 -6.23 -4.24 -1.95
CA LEU A 26 -7.25 -3.21 -1.82
C LEU A 26 -7.79 -2.78 -3.20
N VAL A 27 -6.89 -2.54 -4.16
CA VAL A 27 -7.27 -2.12 -5.52
C VAL A 27 -7.94 -3.27 -6.28
N GLU A 28 -7.47 -4.51 -6.11
CA GLU A 28 -8.11 -5.70 -6.68
C GLU A 28 -9.56 -5.81 -6.22
N LEU A 29 -9.82 -5.64 -4.91
CA LEU A 29 -11.16 -5.69 -4.35
C LEU A 29 -12.03 -4.51 -4.82
N ASP A 30 -11.54 -3.27 -4.78
CA ASP A 30 -12.28 -2.08 -5.23
C ASP A 30 -12.63 -2.17 -6.74
N ALA A 31 -11.72 -2.70 -7.56
CA ALA A 31 -11.97 -2.94 -8.98
C ALA A 31 -13.01 -4.04 -9.23
N SER A 32 -13.01 -5.10 -8.40
CA SER A 32 -13.99 -6.19 -8.44
C SER A 32 -15.40 -5.70 -8.09
N ILE A 33 -15.54 -4.96 -6.98
CA ILE A 33 -16.81 -4.37 -6.50
C ILE A 33 -17.43 -3.42 -7.54
N ARG A 34 -16.59 -2.76 -8.34
CA ARG A 34 -17.01 -1.84 -9.42
C ARG A 34 -17.21 -2.54 -10.78
N GLY A 35 -17.03 -3.86 -10.85
CA GLY A 35 -17.17 -4.62 -12.10
C GLY A 35 -16.18 -4.19 -13.20
N ILE A 36 -14.97 -3.75 -12.82
CA ILE A 36 -13.92 -3.39 -13.78
C ILE A 36 -13.30 -4.69 -14.33
N LYS A 37 -13.22 -4.81 -15.66
CA LYS A 37 -12.58 -5.95 -16.32
C LYS A 37 -11.09 -6.04 -15.90
N HIS A 38 -10.66 -7.25 -15.52
CA HIS A 38 -9.31 -7.58 -15.05
C HIS A 38 -8.83 -6.83 -13.79
N PRO A 39 -9.45 -7.05 -12.61
CA PRO A 39 -9.08 -6.39 -11.35
C PRO A 39 -7.59 -6.48 -10.99
N LYS A 40 -6.99 -7.66 -11.18
CA LYS A 40 -5.56 -7.91 -10.92
C LYS A 40 -4.63 -7.06 -11.78
N PHE A 41 -5.01 -6.78 -13.02
CA PHE A 41 -4.21 -5.94 -13.93
C PHE A 41 -4.18 -4.49 -13.45
N TRP A 42 -5.32 -3.95 -13.04
CA TRP A 42 -5.41 -2.61 -12.48
C TRP A 42 -4.68 -2.47 -11.14
N ALA A 43 -4.79 -3.50 -10.29
CA ALA A 43 -4.03 -3.57 -9.05
C ALA A 43 -2.53 -3.56 -9.33
N PHE A 44 -2.04 -4.39 -10.25
CA PHE A 44 -0.64 -4.45 -10.65
C PHE A 44 -0.13 -3.11 -11.19
N LEU A 45 -0.86 -2.48 -12.10
CA LEU A 45 -0.52 -1.15 -12.62
C LEU A 45 -0.42 -0.12 -11.50
N THR A 46 -1.39 -0.13 -10.58
CA THR A 46 -1.44 0.81 -9.46
C THR A 46 -0.25 0.66 -8.52
N THR A 47 0.16 -0.58 -8.24
CA THR A 47 1.25 -0.86 -7.29
C THR A 47 2.65 -0.89 -7.90
N GLY A 48 2.77 -0.99 -9.23
CA GLY A 48 4.06 -1.15 -9.91
C GLY A 48 4.80 0.16 -10.21
N GLY A 49 4.12 1.31 -10.17
CA GLY A 49 4.71 2.60 -10.56
C GLY A 49 5.30 3.39 -9.38
N GLN A 50 6.55 3.84 -9.49
CA GLN A 50 7.18 4.71 -8.47
C GLN A 50 6.56 6.11 -8.37
N ARG A 51 6.01 6.63 -9.46
CA ARG A 51 5.42 7.97 -9.54
C ARG A 51 3.92 8.03 -9.27
N GLY A 52 3.30 6.89 -8.93
CA GLY A 52 1.85 6.81 -8.75
C GLY A 52 1.04 6.95 -10.06
N GLU A 53 1.69 6.88 -11.22
CA GLU A 53 1.05 6.97 -12.54
C GLU A 53 -0.06 5.91 -12.70
N GLY A 54 0.21 4.68 -12.25
CA GLY A 54 -0.78 3.61 -12.25
C GLY A 54 -2.00 3.89 -11.37
N LEU A 55 -1.82 4.59 -10.25
CA LEU A 55 -2.93 5.02 -9.40
C LEU A 55 -3.78 6.09 -10.10
N ILE A 56 -3.15 7.05 -10.77
CA ILE A 56 -3.86 8.09 -11.54
C ILE A 56 -4.69 7.43 -12.65
N LEU A 57 -4.08 6.50 -13.41
CA LEU A 57 -4.77 5.73 -14.44
C LEU A 57 -5.94 4.93 -13.87
N TYR A 58 -5.75 4.30 -12.71
CA TYR A 58 -6.82 3.59 -12.02
C TYR A 58 -7.97 4.52 -11.64
N LEU A 59 -7.68 5.68 -11.02
CA LEU A 59 -8.69 6.64 -10.59
C LEU A 59 -9.53 7.19 -11.75
N LEU A 60 -8.91 7.47 -12.90
CA LEU A 60 -9.63 7.88 -14.11
C LEU A 60 -10.56 6.77 -14.61
N LYS A 61 -10.13 5.51 -14.54
CA LYS A 61 -10.95 4.34 -14.89
C LYS A 61 -12.06 4.07 -13.87
N ARG A 62 -11.84 4.42 -12.61
CA ARG A 62 -12.70 4.12 -11.45
C ARG A 62 -14.07 4.80 -11.49
N ASN A 63 -14.33 5.75 -12.39
CA ASN A 63 -15.58 6.52 -12.47
C ASN A 63 -16.86 5.69 -12.78
N LYS A 64 -16.79 4.36 -12.69
CA LYS A 64 -17.96 3.48 -12.68
C LYS A 64 -18.62 3.49 -11.29
N ALA A 65 -19.94 3.50 -11.27
CA ALA A 65 -20.73 3.30 -10.06
C ALA A 65 -20.39 1.94 -9.42
N ILE A 66 -20.53 1.87 -8.09
CA ILE A 66 -20.41 0.62 -7.34
C ILE A 66 -21.51 -0.32 -7.86
N PHE A 67 -21.12 -1.49 -8.35
CA PHE A 67 -22.05 -2.42 -9.02
C PHE A 67 -22.84 -3.21 -7.98
N SER A 68 -22.13 -3.79 -7.02
CA SER A 68 -22.69 -4.51 -5.88
C SER A 68 -21.62 -4.60 -4.80
N MET A 69 -21.96 -4.27 -3.56
CA MET A 69 -21.04 -4.37 -2.43
C MET A 69 -21.75 -5.11 -1.31
N THR A 70 -21.25 -6.30 -0.96
CA THR A 70 -21.78 -7.07 0.16
C THR A 70 -21.27 -6.50 1.49
N ALA A 71 -21.93 -6.85 2.60
CA ALA A 71 -21.48 -6.44 3.93
C ALA A 71 -20.08 -7.00 4.26
N GLU A 72 -19.79 -8.22 3.81
CA GLU A 72 -18.49 -8.88 3.98
C GLU A 72 -17.37 -8.15 3.23
N GLU A 73 -17.62 -7.80 1.95
CA GLU A 73 -16.65 -7.05 1.14
C GLU A 73 -16.36 -5.66 1.73
N LYS A 74 -17.38 -5.03 2.32
CA LYS A 74 -17.23 -3.75 3.02
C LYS A 74 -16.32 -3.84 4.23
N GLU A 75 -16.52 -4.85 5.06
CA GLU A 75 -15.68 -5.09 6.23
C GLU A 75 -14.24 -5.41 5.82
N GLU A 76 -14.07 -6.21 4.77
CA GLU A 76 -12.76 -6.58 4.26
C GLU A 76 -11.99 -5.37 3.69
N LEU A 77 -12.70 -4.48 2.99
CA LEU A 77 -12.16 -3.22 2.46
C LEU A 77 -11.68 -2.30 3.59
N GLU A 78 -12.50 -2.09 4.63
CA GLU A 78 -12.14 -1.25 5.76
C GLU A 78 -10.97 -1.86 6.55
N THR A 79 -10.98 -3.17 6.78
CA THR A 79 -9.86 -3.87 7.45
C THR A 79 -8.55 -3.70 6.68
N ARG A 80 -8.58 -3.75 5.34
CA ARG A 80 -7.39 -3.50 4.51
C ARG A 80 -6.93 -2.05 4.56
N LYS A 81 -7.85 -1.08 4.57
CA LYS A 81 -7.51 0.34 4.76
C LYS A 81 -6.80 0.58 6.09
N TYR A 82 -7.32 0.04 7.19
CA TYR A 82 -6.68 0.17 8.50
C TYR A 82 -5.29 -0.49 8.53
N ARG A 83 -5.12 -1.66 7.92
CA ARG A 83 -3.80 -2.31 7.77
C ARG A 83 -2.82 -1.44 6.98
N LEU A 84 -3.25 -0.83 5.88
CA LEU A 84 -2.42 0.10 5.10
C LEU A 84 -2.01 1.33 5.92
N LEU A 85 -2.95 1.93 6.65
CA LEU A 85 -2.67 3.08 7.51
C LEU A 85 -1.68 2.73 8.63
N TYR A 86 -1.84 1.57 9.26
CA TYR A 86 -0.91 1.08 10.27
C TYR A 86 0.51 0.88 9.70
N LEU A 87 0.62 0.23 8.53
CA LEU A 87 1.90 0.03 7.86
C LEU A 87 2.55 1.35 7.45
N LEU A 88 1.76 2.33 6.99
CA LEU A 88 2.24 3.67 6.67
C LEU A 88 2.83 4.37 7.90
N GLY A 89 2.12 4.33 9.04
CA GLY A 89 2.61 4.87 10.30
C GLY A 89 3.90 4.19 10.76
N LEU A 90 3.98 2.86 10.60
CA LEU A 90 5.18 2.09 10.94
C LEU A 90 6.39 2.49 10.06
N ILE A 91 6.18 2.66 8.75
CA ILE A 91 7.23 3.14 7.82
C ILE A 91 7.72 4.53 8.24
N LEU A 92 6.82 5.45 8.58
CA LEU A 92 7.20 6.79 9.04
C LEU A 92 8.08 6.75 10.30
N ILE A 93 7.72 5.91 11.27
CA ILE A 93 8.52 5.71 12.50
C ILE A 93 9.92 5.20 12.16
N PHE A 94 10.04 4.19 11.30
CA PHE A 94 11.34 3.65 10.90
C PHE A 94 12.19 4.67 10.14
N VAL A 95 11.60 5.48 9.28
CA VAL A 95 12.31 6.54 8.56
C VAL A 95 12.84 7.60 9.53
N ILE A 96 12.04 8.05 10.50
CA ILE A 96 12.46 9.01 11.53
C ILE A 96 13.63 8.43 12.33
N PHE A 97 13.53 7.18 12.77
CA PHE A 97 14.58 6.52 13.55
C PHE A 97 15.88 6.37 12.74
N LEU A 98 15.76 5.99 11.47
CA LEU A 98 16.90 5.88 10.55
C LEU A 98 17.57 7.24 10.36
N PHE A 99 16.79 8.30 10.15
CA PHE A 99 17.30 9.66 9.97
C PHE A 99 18.03 10.18 11.22
N SER A 100 17.44 10.00 12.40
CA SER A 100 18.08 10.32 13.69
C SER A 100 19.40 9.56 13.88
N SER A 101 19.44 8.28 13.49
CA SER A 101 20.66 7.47 13.60
C SER A 101 21.80 7.93 12.70
N VAL A 102 21.48 8.62 11.59
CA VAL A 102 22.46 9.18 10.65
C VAL A 102 22.91 10.57 11.12
N ILE A 103 22.00 11.43 11.59
CA ILE A 103 22.32 12.78 12.09
C ILE A 103 23.22 12.72 13.33
N VAL A 104 22.89 11.88 14.31
CA VAL A 104 23.67 11.76 15.55
C VAL A 104 25.11 11.27 15.30
N ARG A 105 25.38 10.77 14.10
CA ARG A 105 26.69 10.25 13.69
C ARG A 105 27.57 11.29 12.99
N PHE A 106 27.02 12.45 12.63
CA PHE A 106 27.74 13.63 12.15
C PHE A 106 28.06 14.57 13.31
#